data_AF-A0A1F2UBB1-F1
#
_entry.id   AF-A0A1F2UBB1-F1
#
_cell.length_a   1.000
_cell.length_b   1.000
_cell.length_c   1.000
_cell.angle_alpha   90.00
_cell.angle_beta   90.00
_cell.angle_gamma   90.00
#
_symmetry.space_group_name_H-M   'P 1'
#
loop_
_entity.id
_entity.type
_entity.pdbx_description
1 polymer ?
#
loop_
_entity_poly.entity_id
_entity_poly.type
_entity_poly.pdbx_seq_one_letter_code
_entity_poly.pdbx_strand_id
1 'polypeptide(L)' 'MSEDPEGPTRECPLCGGTMRVKTTETVVLVPGNPKGTAKTSREWLCPDCDYFEEVDEDLDGG' A
#
# COMPACT_ATOMS: atom_id res chain seq x y z
N MET A 1 27.20 2.59 -9.37
CA MET A 1 26.71 3.02 -8.05
C MET A 1 25.56 2.09 -7.77
N SER A 2 25.69 1.24 -6.75
CA SER A 2 24.69 0.23 -6.42
C SER A 2 23.40 0.94 -6.00
N GLU A 3 22.32 0.70 -6.72
CA GLU A 3 20.99 1.17 -6.36
C GLU A 3 20.54 0.29 -5.19
N ASP A 4 20.57 0.83 -3.97
CA ASP A 4 20.07 0.14 -2.77
C ASP A 4 18.61 -0.26 -3.00
N PRO A 5 18.25 -1.57 -2.94
CA PRO A 5 16.89 -2.05 -3.11
C PRO A 5 16.06 -1.88 -1.83
N GLU A 6 16.26 -0.77 -1.13
CA GLU A 6 15.44 -0.42 0.01
C GLU A 6 14.19 0.25 -0.56
N GLY A 7 13.09 -0.52 -0.59
CA GLY A 7 11.78 0.00 -0.97
C GLY A 7 11.43 1.30 -0.25
N PRO A 8 10.41 2.04 -0.69
CA PRO A 8 10.13 3.36 -0.12
C PRO A 8 9.91 3.21 1.39
N THR A 9 10.72 3.93 2.16
CA THR A 9 10.58 4.06 3.62
C THR A 9 10.14 5.47 3.92
N ARG A 10 9.23 5.61 4.88
CA ARG A 10 8.67 6.90 5.28
C ARG A 10 8.76 7.06 6.79
N GLU A 11 8.95 8.27 7.28
CA GLU A 11 8.93 8.56 8.71
C GLU A 11 7.50 8.77 9.21
N CYS A 12 7.17 8.17 10.35
CA CYS A 12 5.85 8.28 10.96
C CYS A 12 5.65 9.66 11.59
N PRO A 13 4.59 10.40 11.22
CA PRO A 13 4.34 11.73 11.77
C PRO A 13 3.94 11.73 13.26
N LEU A 14 3.55 10.58 13.81
CA LEU A 14 3.11 10.48 15.21
C LEU A 14 4.26 10.16 16.18
N CYS A 15 5.18 9.26 15.80
CA CYS A 15 6.24 8.78 16.70
C CYS A 15 7.66 8.98 16.16
N GLY A 16 7.83 9.39 14.89
CA GLY A 16 9.14 9.49 14.23
C GLY A 16 9.77 8.14 13.86
N GLY A 17 9.02 7.03 13.95
CA GLY A 17 9.48 5.69 13.58
C GLY A 17 9.45 5.43 12.07
N THR A 18 10.05 4.33 11.63
CA THR A 18 10.07 3.94 10.21
C THR A 18 8.78 3.24 9.81
N MET A 19 8.00 3.87 8.93
CA MET A 19 6.84 3.28 8.26
C MET A 19 7.27 2.38 7.10
N ARG A 20 6.45 1.36 6.85
CA ARG A 20 6.62 0.40 5.75
C ARG A 20 5.39 0.41 4.87
N VAL A 21 5.60 0.38 3.56
CA VAL A 21 4.50 0.20 2.62
C VAL A 21 4.05 -1.27 2.61
N LYS A 22 2.75 -1.49 2.74
CA LYS A 22 2.09 -2.77 2.63
C LYS A 22 1.23 -2.76 1.38
N THR A 23 1.60 -3.57 0.39
CA THR A 23 0.81 -3.77 -0.83
C THR A 23 -0.11 -4.96 -0.65
N THR A 24 -1.41 -4.73 -0.72
CA THR A 24 -2.44 -5.78 -0.65
C THR A 24 -3.17 -5.85 -1.99
N GLU A 25 -3.03 -6.98 -2.69
CA GLU A 25 -3.80 -7.25 -3.91
C GLU A 25 -5.06 -8.06 -3.55
N THR A 26 -6.23 -7.47 -3.76
CA THR A 26 -7.52 -8.11 -3.52
C THR A 26 -8.22 -8.36 -4.85
N VAL A 27 -8.35 -9.62 -5.22
CA VAL A 27 -9.11 -10.04 -6.40
C VAL A 27 -10.56 -10.28 -6.00
N VAL A 28 -11.45 -9.36 -6.37
CA VAL A 28 -12.89 -9.52 -6.12
C VAL A 28 -13.52 -10.18 -7.35
N LEU A 29 -13.83 -11.47 -7.23
CA LEU A 29 -14.61 -12.21 -8.21
C LEU A 29 -16.10 -11.97 -7.95
N VAL A 30 -16.71 -11.04 -8.70
CA VAL A 30 -18.15 -10.78 -8.62
C VAL A 30 -18.90 -11.86 -9.42
N PRO A 31 -19.78 -12.67 -8.80
CA PRO A 31 -20.60 -13.62 -9.53
C PRO A 31 -21.49 -12.87 -10.53
N GLY A 32 -21.33 -13.17 -11.83
CA GLY A 32 -22.05 -12.49 -12.92
C GLY A 32 -21.19 -11.53 -13.74
N ASN A 33 -19.96 -11.22 -13.32
CA ASN A 33 -19.02 -10.45 -14.13
C ASN A 33 -17.67 -11.21 -14.23
N PRO A 34 -17.35 -11.83 -15.37
CA PRO A 34 -16.14 -12.66 -15.52
C PRO A 34 -14.84 -11.84 -15.52
N LYS A 35 -14.93 -10.51 -15.60
CA LYS A 35 -13.80 -9.61 -15.33
C LYS A 35 -13.73 -9.37 -13.83
N GLY A 36 -13.04 -10.25 -13.11
CA GLY A 36 -12.68 -9.99 -11.71
C GLY A 36 -11.93 -8.66 -11.63
N THR A 37 -12.38 -7.76 -10.75
CA THR A 37 -11.67 -6.51 -10.51
C THR A 37 -10.54 -6.82 -9.53
N ALA A 38 -9.30 -6.83 -10.02
CA ALA A 38 -8.13 -6.83 -9.17
C ALA A 38 -7.97 -5.41 -8.62
N LYS A 39 -8.11 -5.24 -7.31
CA LYS A 39 -7.80 -3.98 -6.62
C LYS A 39 -6.46 -4.14 -5.92
N THR A 40 -5.49 -3.34 -6.31
CA THR A 40 -4.23 -3.22 -5.60
C THR A 40 -4.30 -2.00 -4.71
N SER A 41 -4.19 -2.21 -3.40
CA SER A 41 -4.16 -1.13 -2.41
C SER A 41 -2.79 -1.12 -1.75
N ARG A 42 -2.16 0.05 -1.66
CA ARG A 42 -0.91 0.24 -0.93
C ARG A 42 -1.16 1.13 0.28
N GLU A 43 -0.68 0.71 1.43
CA GLU A 43 -0.91 1.39 2.71
C GLU A 43 0.40 1.55 3.45
N TRP A 44 0.70 2.74 3.94
CA TRP A 44 1.79 2.98 4.88
C TRP A 44 1.37 2.52 6.26
N LEU A 45 2.17 1.67 6.90
CA LEU A 45 1.94 1.17 8.24
C LEU A 45 3.17 1.40 9.12
N CYS A 46 2.96 2.01 10.28
CA CYS A 46 3.97 2.18 11.31
C CYS A 46 3.87 1.05 12.34
N PRO A 47 4.89 0.18 12.49
CA PRO A 47 4.87 -0.92 13.45
C PRO A 47 4.99 -0.47 14.92
N ASP A 48 5.45 0.75 15.18
CA ASP A 48 5.70 1.26 16.53
C ASP A 48 4.43 1.82 17.20
N CYS A 49 3.56 2.50 16.45
CA CYS A 49 2.37 3.17 16.99
C CYS A 49 1.07 2.75 16.30
N ASP A 50 1.13 1.77 15.40
CA ASP A 50 -0.02 1.27 14.62
C ASP A 50 -0.68 2.35 13.73
N TYR A 51 0.02 3.47 13.48
CA TYR A 51 -0.45 4.50 12.56
C TYR A 51 -0.43 3.99 11.12
N PHE A 52 -1.51 4.26 10.37
CA PHE A 52 -1.62 3.88 8.97
C PHE A 52 -2.19 5.01 8.11
N GLU A 53 -1.78 5.05 6.84
CA GLU A 53 -2.35 5.95 5.83
C GLU A 53 -2.33 5.28 4.45
N GLU A 54 -3.34 5.56 3.62
CA GLU A 54 -3.38 5.08 2.23
C GLU A 54 -2.25 5.74 1.43
N VAL A 55 -1.50 4.93 0.68
CA VAL A 55 -0.64 5.47 -0.37
C VAL A 55 -1.60 5.90 -1.47
N ASP A 56 -1.66 7.21 -1.73
CA ASP A 56 -2.43 7.75 -2.83
C ASP A 56 -1.86 7.20 -4.14
N GLU A 57 -2.42 6.08 -4.59
CA GLU A 57 -2.19 5.49 -5.89
C GLU A 57 -3.42 5.81 -6.72
N ASP A 58 -3.26 6.87 -7.51
CA ASP A 58 -4.21 7.35 -8.51
C ASP A 58 -4.97 6.18 -9.13
N LEU A 59 -6.29 6.24 -8.91
CA LEU A 59 -7.28 5.21 -9.20
C LEU A 59 -7.20 4.76 -10.67
N ASP A 60 -6.55 3.63 -10.94
CA ASP A 60 -6.78 2.88 -12.17
C ASP A 60 -8.21 2.31 -12.13
N GLY A 61 -9.15 3.02 -12.76
CA GLY A 61 -10.55 2.62 -12.77
C GLY A 61 -11.52 3.59 -13.46
N GLY A 62 -11.18 4.03 -14.68
CA GLY A 62 -12.13 4.60 -15.65
C GLY A 62 -12.68 3.54 -16.59
#